data_AF-A0A4Q3SZ20-F1
#
_entry.id   AF-A0A4Q3SZ20-F1
#
_cell.length_a   1.000
_cell.length_b   1.000
_cell.length_c   1.000
_cell.angle_alpha   90.00
_cell.angle_beta   90.00
_cell.angle_gamma   90.00
#
_symmetry.space_group_name_H-M   'P 1'
#
loop_
_entity.id
_entity.type
_entity.pdbx_description
1 polymer ?
#
loop_
_entity_poly.entity_id
_entity_poly.type
_entity_poly.pdbx_seq_one_letter_code
_entity_poly.pdbx_strand_id
1 'polypeptide(L)'
;MQQKLALLTLLLAAGIAQLAAQDRYFTKTGTISFHSKTDMENIDATNKLVTAALDTKTGAIQFNVPMKAFEFKRALMQEHFNENYVESDKFPNGTFKGKLTNNAAVNYGT
;
A
#
# COMPACT_ATOMS: atom_id res chain seq x y z
N MET A 1 14.44 49.23 -1.05
CA MET A 1 15.10 48.09 -0.40
C MET A 1 14.23 47.47 0.70
N GLN A 2 13.64 48.26 1.61
CA GLN A 2 12.76 47.77 2.69
C GLN A 2 11.51 47.01 2.22
N GLN A 3 10.84 47.45 1.15
CA GLN A 3 9.66 46.74 0.63
C GLN A 3 9.99 45.35 0.09
N LYS A 4 11.18 45.16 -0.51
CA LYS A 4 11.65 43.86 -0.98
C LYS A 4 11.96 42.92 0.19
N LEU A 5 12.49 43.49 1.29
CA LEU A 5 12.77 42.73 2.50
C LEU A 5 11.47 42.28 3.18
N ALA A 6 10.46 43.16 3.28
CA ALA A 6 9.15 42.83 3.84
C ALA A 6 8.40 41.76 3.02
N LEU A 7 8.52 41.80 1.68
CA LEU A 7 7.95 40.77 0.80
C LEU A 7 8.62 39.41 1.01
N LEU A 8 9.95 39.40 1.22
CA LEU A 8 10.71 38.19 1.46
C LEU A 8 10.34 37.55 2.81
N THR A 9 10.16 38.34 3.87
CA THR A 9 9.70 37.84 5.17
C THR A 9 8.28 37.29 5.11
N LEU A 10 7.39 37.91 4.33
CA LEU A 10 6.02 37.42 4.15
C LEU A 10 5.99 36.10 3.37
N LEU A 11 6.83 35.94 2.34
CA LEU A 11 6.98 34.67 1.62
C LEU A 11 7.55 33.56 2.50
N LEU A 12 8.54 33.86 3.35
CA LEU A 12 9.08 32.89 4.29
C LEU A 12 8.03 32.48 5.33
N ALA A 13 7.25 33.42 5.88
CA ALA A 13 6.19 33.12 6.84
C ALA A 13 5.06 32.27 6.25
N ALA A 14 4.71 32.49 4.98
CA ALA A 14 3.70 31.69 4.27
C ALA A 14 4.16 30.23 4.03
N GLY A 15 5.46 29.99 3.86
CA GLY A 15 6.02 28.65 3.67
C GLY A 15 5.96 27.76 4.93
N ILE A 16 5.96 28.35 6.13
CA ILE A 16 5.91 27.61 7.40
C ILE A 16 4.49 27.10 7.69
N ALA A 17 3.45 27.74 7.15
CA ALA A 17 2.06 27.37 7.35
C ALA A 17 1.62 26.11 6.56
N GLN A 18 2.47 25.57 5.67
CA GLN A 18 2.16 24.41 4.84
C GLN A 18 2.69 23.07 5.40
N LEU A 19 3.04 23.02 6.69
CA LEU A 19 3.22 21.76 7.44
C LEU A 19 1.86 21.05 7.67
N ALA A 20 1.01 20.99 6.66
CA ALA A 20 -0.20 20.18 6.68
C ALA A 20 0.24 18.72 6.72
N ALA A 21 -0.03 18.07 7.85
CA ALA A 21 0.21 16.66 8.08
C ALA A 21 -0.37 15.82 6.92
N GLN A 22 0.39 14.82 6.46
CA GLN A 22 -0.08 13.90 5.44
C GLN A 22 -1.22 13.04 6.01
N ASP A 23 -2.46 13.38 5.68
CA ASP A 23 -3.65 12.67 6.15
C ASP A 23 -3.84 11.29 5.50
N ARG A 24 -3.16 11.04 4.38
CA ARG A 24 -3.30 9.81 3.61
C ARG A 24 -1.97 9.30 3.11
N TYR A 25 -1.68 8.04 3.43
CA TYR A 25 -0.59 7.30 2.81
C TYR A 25 -1.13 6.45 1.67
N PHE A 26 -0.31 6.31 0.63
CA PHE A 26 -0.62 5.46 -0.50
C PHE A 26 0.64 4.83 -1.07
N THR A 27 0.54 3.59 -1.54
CA THR A 27 1.60 2.91 -2.27
C THR A 27 1.02 2.15 -3.47
N LYS A 28 1.83 1.98 -4.51
CA LYS A 28 1.57 1.07 -5.65
C LYS A 28 2.57 -0.08 -5.74
N THR A 29 3.55 -0.09 -4.85
CA THR A 29 4.67 -1.04 -4.82
C THR A 29 4.67 -1.83 -3.50
N GLY A 30 3.49 -2.01 -2.92
CA GLY A 30 3.31 -2.87 -1.76
C GLY A 30 3.69 -4.30 -2.11
N THR A 31 4.29 -5.01 -1.16
CA THR A 31 4.67 -6.41 -1.32
C THR A 31 3.82 -7.29 -0.42
N ILE A 32 3.16 -8.29 -0.99
CA ILE A 32 2.53 -9.39 -0.26
C ILE A 32 3.22 -10.68 -0.71
N SER A 33 3.61 -11.51 0.25
CA SER A 33 4.10 -12.87 -0.01
C SER A 33 3.33 -13.87 0.84
N PHE A 34 3.26 -15.10 0.34
CA PHE A 34 2.78 -16.23 1.13
C PHE A 34 3.70 -17.43 0.96
N HIS A 35 3.70 -18.26 2.00
CA HIS A 35 4.44 -19.50 2.08
C HIS A 35 3.51 -20.62 2.54
N SER A 36 3.52 -21.74 1.83
CA SER A 36 2.83 -22.97 2.23
C SER A 36 3.82 -24.12 2.20
N LYS A 37 3.96 -24.81 3.33
CA LYS A 37 4.82 -25.97 3.48
C LYS A 37 4.00 -27.25 3.34
N THR A 38 4.42 -28.13 2.44
CA THR A 38 3.89 -29.50 2.33
C THR A 38 5.05 -30.50 2.36
N ASP A 39 4.77 -31.77 2.60
CA ASP A 39 5.81 -32.81 2.66
C ASP A 39 6.53 -33.01 1.32
N MET A 40 5.88 -32.67 0.21
CA MET A 40 6.41 -32.87 -1.14
C MET A 40 7.15 -31.64 -1.66
N GLU A 41 6.56 -30.45 -1.55
CA GLU A 41 7.17 -29.20 -2.06
C GLU A 41 6.67 -27.97 -1.27
N ASN A 42 7.54 -26.99 -1.10
CA ASN A 42 7.18 -25.68 -0.56
C ASN A 42 6.63 -24.78 -1.67
N ILE A 43 5.51 -24.13 -1.41
CA ILE A 43 4.90 -23.16 -2.33
C ILE A 43 5.19 -21.76 -1.78
N ASP A 44 5.95 -20.99 -2.55
CA ASP A 44 6.26 -19.59 -2.28
C ASP A 44 5.74 -18.74 -3.44
N ALA A 45 5.07 -17.63 -3.13
CA ALA A 45 4.71 -16.63 -4.12
C ALA A 45 4.83 -15.22 -3.57
N THR A 46 5.16 -14.26 -4.44
CA THR A 46 5.29 -12.84 -4.08
C THR A 46 4.61 -11.95 -5.11
N ASN A 47 3.87 -10.95 -4.65
CA ASN A 47 3.27 -9.91 -5.46
C ASN A 47 3.79 -8.56 -5.00
N LYS A 48 4.46 -7.81 -5.91
CA LYS A 48 5.08 -6.50 -5.64
C LYS A 48 4.28 -5.32 -6.21
N LEU A 49 3.10 -5.60 -6.77
CA LEU A 49 2.23 -4.64 -7.43
C LEU A 49 0.96 -4.36 -6.61
N VAL A 50 1.05 -4.57 -5.29
CA VAL A 50 -0.07 -4.34 -4.38
C VAL A 50 -0.23 -2.84 -4.16
N THR A 51 -1.45 -2.35 -4.36
CA THR A 51 -1.78 -0.97 -4.00
C THR A 51 -2.42 -0.94 -2.62
N ALA A 52 -2.08 0.07 -1.83
CA ALA A 52 -2.68 0.27 -0.51
C ALA A 52 -2.91 1.75 -0.25
N ALA A 53 -3.99 2.05 0.45
CA ALA A 53 -4.33 3.39 0.92
C ALA A 53 -4.64 3.34 2.43
N LEU A 54 -4.10 4.29 3.18
CA LEU A 54 -4.37 4.48 4.61
C LEU A 54 -4.77 5.92 4.86
N ASP A 55 -5.90 6.14 5.48
CA ASP A 55 -6.35 7.44 5.98
C ASP A 55 -6.01 7.54 7.48
N THR A 56 -5.04 8.39 7.83
CA THR A 56 -4.47 8.48 9.18
C THR A 56 -5.43 9.10 10.19
N LYS A 57 -6.37 9.93 9.71
CA LYS A 57 -7.42 10.54 10.54
C LYS A 57 -8.42 9.50 11.03
N THR A 58 -8.86 8.62 10.14
CA THR A 58 -9.90 7.62 10.45
C THR A 58 -9.34 6.24 10.81
N GLY A 59 -8.08 5.97 10.46
CA GLY A 59 -7.48 4.64 10.52
C GLY A 59 -8.01 3.68 9.45
N ALA A 60 -8.78 4.16 8.47
CA ALA A 60 -9.30 3.33 7.40
C ALA A 60 -8.16 2.89 6.47
N ILE A 61 -8.05 1.58 6.24
CA ILE A 61 -7.02 0.99 5.38
C ILE A 61 -7.66 0.12 4.31
N GLN A 62 -7.13 0.18 3.09
CA GLN A 62 -7.57 -0.64 1.96
C GLN A 62 -6.39 -1.17 1.18
N PHE A 63 -6.52 -2.40 0.67
CA PHE A 63 -5.57 -3.03 -0.25
C PHE A 63 -6.29 -3.50 -1.49
N ASN A 64 -5.64 -3.37 -2.65
CA ASN A 64 -6.02 -4.03 -3.88
C ASN A 64 -4.84 -4.85 -4.40
N VAL A 65 -5.06 -6.15 -4.56
CA VAL A 65 -4.04 -7.15 -4.85
C VAL A 65 -4.36 -7.77 -6.21
N PRO A 66 -3.61 -7.44 -7.28
CA PRO A 66 -3.82 -8.07 -8.59
C PRO A 66 -3.42 -9.55 -8.53
N MET A 67 -4.37 -10.47 -8.67
CA MET A 67 -4.12 -11.91 -8.43
C MET A 67 -3.10 -12.51 -9.41
N LYS A 68 -3.14 -12.09 -10.68
CA LYS A 68 -2.17 -12.52 -11.70
C LYS A 68 -0.74 -12.01 -11.48
N ALA A 69 -0.53 -11.07 -10.56
CA ALA A 69 0.80 -10.50 -10.28
C ALA A 69 1.58 -11.26 -9.19
N PHE A 70 1.05 -12.38 -8.68
CA PHE A 70 1.85 -13.29 -7.86
C PHE A 70 2.84 -14.05 -8.74
N GLU A 71 4.13 -13.87 -8.44
CA GLU A 71 5.23 -14.60 -9.04
C GLU A 71 5.55 -15.84 -8.21
N PHE A 72 5.53 -17.01 -8.84
CA PHE A 72 5.89 -18.29 -8.23
C PHE A 72 7.24 -18.77 -8.78
N LYS A 73 7.89 -19.67 -8.03
CA LYS A 73 9.13 -20.32 -8.51
C LYS A 73 8.95 -21.17 -9.77
N ARG A 74 7.75 -21.74 -9.99
CA ARG A 74 7.45 -22.61 -11.13
C ARG A 74 6.22 -22.09 -11.86
N ALA A 75 6.31 -21.96 -13.19
CA ALA A 75 5.23 -21.45 -14.02
C ALA A 75 3.93 -22.27 -13.89
N LEU A 76 4.03 -23.61 -13.85
CA LEU A 76 2.86 -24.48 -13.71
C LEU A 76 2.11 -24.27 -12.37
N MET A 77 2.82 -23.97 -11.28
CA MET A 77 2.17 -23.64 -10.01
C MET A 77 1.39 -22.33 -10.11
N GLN A 78 1.95 -21.34 -10.81
CA GLN A 78 1.29 -20.06 -11.04
C GLN A 78 0.06 -20.23 -11.94
N GLU A 79 0.13 -21.06 -12.98
CA GLU A 79 -1.01 -21.40 -13.84
C GLU A 79 -2.13 -22.03 -13.01
N HIS A 80 -1.83 -23.07 -12.25
CA HIS A 80 -2.82 -23.71 -11.38
C HIS A 80 -3.38 -22.76 -10.32
N PHE A 81 -2.54 -21.92 -9.69
CA PHE A 81 -2.99 -20.89 -8.77
C PHE A 81 -4.05 -20.00 -9.41
N ASN A 82 -3.75 -19.47 -10.59
CA ASN A 82 -4.64 -18.53 -11.29
C ASN A 82 -5.93 -19.20 -11.77
N GLU A 83 -5.85 -20.41 -12.34
CA GLU A 83 -7.00 -21.04 -13.00
C GLU A 83 -7.86 -21.85 -12.03
N ASN A 84 -7.23 -22.70 -11.20
CA ASN A 84 -7.93 -23.71 -10.41
C ASN A 84 -8.21 -23.29 -8.97
N TYR A 85 -7.48 -22.31 -8.43
CA TYR A 85 -7.61 -21.92 -7.02
C TYR A 85 -8.26 -20.54 -6.84
N VAL A 86 -7.70 -19.49 -7.46
CA VAL A 86 -8.23 -18.13 -7.29
C VAL A 86 -9.10 -17.65 -8.44
N GLU A 87 -9.22 -18.44 -9.52
CA GLU A 87 -9.99 -18.12 -10.73
C GLU A 87 -9.76 -16.66 -11.20
N SER A 88 -8.49 -16.26 -11.37
CA SER A 88 -8.10 -14.85 -11.49
C SER A 88 -8.59 -14.14 -12.77
N ASP A 89 -9.12 -14.87 -13.75
CA ASP A 89 -9.87 -14.27 -14.86
C ASP A 89 -11.25 -13.75 -14.43
N LYS A 90 -11.87 -14.43 -13.48
CA LYS A 90 -13.17 -14.06 -12.90
C LYS A 90 -13.02 -13.15 -11.69
N PHE A 91 -11.99 -13.37 -10.88
CA PHE A 91 -11.66 -12.58 -9.69
C PHE A 91 -10.25 -11.96 -9.84
N PRO A 92 -10.09 -10.93 -10.70
CA PRO A 92 -8.77 -10.38 -11.03
C PRO A 92 -8.08 -9.68 -9.88
N ASN A 93 -8.82 -9.28 -8.85
CA ASN A 93 -8.29 -8.58 -7.69
C ASN A 93 -8.82 -9.20 -6.39
N GLY A 94 -7.91 -9.42 -5.44
CA GLY A 94 -8.23 -9.58 -4.03
C GLY A 94 -8.28 -8.21 -3.38
N THR A 95 -9.24 -7.98 -2.47
CA THR A 95 -9.36 -6.70 -1.77
C THR A 95 -9.45 -6.91 -0.27
N PHE A 96 -8.91 -5.97 0.47
CA PHE A 96 -9.13 -5.86 1.91
C PHE A 96 -9.58 -4.45 2.23
N LYS A 97 -10.58 -4.32 3.09
CA LYS A 97 -11.02 -3.05 3.67
C LYS A 97 -11.13 -3.24 5.17
N GLY A 98 -10.38 -2.45 5.91
CA GLY A 98 -10.32 -2.55 7.36
C GLY A 98 -10.14 -1.20 8.02
N LYS A 99 -10.04 -1.23 9.35
CA LYS A 99 -9.81 -0.06 10.18
C LYS A 99 -8.83 -0.42 11.29
N LEU A 100 -7.86 0.46 11.55
CA LEU A 100 -6.94 0.31 12.67
C LEU A 100 -7.71 0.42 13.98
N THR A 101 -7.62 -0.62 14.81
CA THR A 101 -8.35 -0.70 16.09
C THR A 101 -7.86 0.32 17.10
N ASN A 102 -6.55 0.62 17.12
CA ASN A 102 -5.94 1.61 18.00
C ASN A 102 -5.23 2.72 17.21
N ASN A 103 -5.97 3.38 16.30
CA ASN A 103 -5.43 4.42 15.42
C ASN A 103 -4.75 5.57 16.17
N ALA A 104 -5.30 5.97 17.34
CA ALA A 104 -4.79 7.09 18.13
C ALA A 104 -3.40 6.81 18.73
N ALA A 105 -3.02 5.54 18.90
CA ALA A 105 -1.69 5.17 19.39
C ALA A 105 -0.62 5.10 18.28
N VAL A 106 -1.02 5.20 17.01
CA VAL A 106 -0.08 5.13 15.89
C VAL A 106 0.56 6.51 15.68
N ASN A 107 1.89 6.55 15.74
CA ASN A 107 2.63 7.75 15.38
C ASN A 107 2.83 7.80 13.86
N TYR A 108 2.06 8.66 13.20
CA TYR A 108 2.19 8.93 11.75
C TYR A 108 3.18 10.05 11.42
N GLY A 109 3.79 10.70 12.41
CA GLY A 109 4.82 11.69 12.16
C GLY A 109 6.07 11.04 11.56
N THR A 110 6.66 11.71 10.56
CA THR A 110 8.05 11.50 10.12
C THR A 110 9.03 12.17 11.07
#